data_AF-V7BAR7-F1
#
_entry.id   AF-V7BAR7-F1
#
_cell.length_a   1.000
_cell.length_b   1.000
_cell.length_c   1.000
_cell.angle_alpha   90.00
_cell.angle_beta   90.00
_cell.angle_gamma   90.00
#
_symmetry.space_group_name_H-M   'P 1'
#
loop_
_entity.id
_entity.type
_entity.pdbx_description
1 polymer ?
#
loop_
_entity_poly.entity_id
_entity_poly.type
_entity_poly.pdbx_seq_one_letter_code
_entity_poly.pdbx_strand_id
1 'polypeptide(L)' 'GVAKKLVKTALCEAAKKRETRYSDLKKIDRGVRRHFHDDITVIVLYLDSNFLARANSRVPLVSIKGGGENGYGIGIIDA' A
#
# COMPACT_ATOMS: atom_id res chain seq x y z
N GLY A 1 -3.09 6.71 12.55
CA GLY A 1 -2.27 6.96 11.33
C GLY A 1 -2.78 6.16 10.16
N VAL A 2 -2.42 6.57 8.94
CA VAL A 2 -2.83 5.93 7.67
C VAL A 2 -2.36 4.47 7.60
N ALA A 3 -1.10 4.21 7.96
CA ALA A 3 -0.54 2.85 7.96
C ALA A 3 -1.37 1.88 8.79
N LYS A 4 -1.77 2.29 10.02
CA LYS A 4 -2.63 1.47 10.90
C LYS A 4 -3.99 1.14 10.27
N LYS A 5 -4.59 2.07 9.52
CA LYS A 5 -5.85 1.85 8.80
C LYS A 5 -5.66 0.83 7.67
N LEU A 6 -4.60 0.98 6.87
CA LEU A 6 -4.26 0.07 5.78
C LEU A 6 -3.96 -1.36 6.26
N VAL A 7 -3.18 -1.50 7.34
CA VAL A 7 -2.92 -2.80 7.97
C VAL A 7 -4.23 -3.45 8.43
N LYS A 8 -5.13 -2.68 9.07
CA LYS A 8 -6.44 -3.20 9.49
C LYS A 8 -7.26 -3.68 8.30
N THR A 9 -7.32 -2.90 7.21
CA THR A 9 -8.04 -3.28 5.99
C THR A 9 -7.45 -4.54 5.37
N ALA A 10 -6.13 -4.61 5.20
CA ALA A 10 -5.46 -5.79 4.66
C ALA A 10 -5.72 -7.05 5.49
N LEU A 11 -5.69 -6.94 6.82
CA LEU A 11 -6.05 -8.04 7.72
C LEU A 11 -7.53 -8.44 7.62
N CYS A 12 -8.45 -7.49 7.50
CA CYS A 12 -9.86 -7.80 7.28
C CYS A 12 -10.09 -8.57 5.97
N GLU A 13 -9.42 -8.17 4.88
CA GLU A 13 -9.52 -8.87 3.59
C GLU A 13 -8.91 -10.28 3.64
N ALA A 14 -7.75 -10.44 4.30
CA ALA A 14 -7.15 -11.74 4.53
C ALA A 14 -8.07 -12.65 5.36
N ALA A 15 -8.71 -12.10 6.40
CA ALA A 15 -9.66 -12.82 7.22
C ALA A 15 -10.89 -13.27 6.42
N LYS A 16 -11.46 -12.38 5.59
CA LYS A 16 -12.61 -12.67 4.71
C LYS A 16 -12.31 -13.81 3.72
N LYS A 17 -11.14 -13.79 3.07
CA LYS A 17 -10.71 -14.85 2.12
C LYS A 17 -10.56 -16.23 2.75
N ARG A 18 -10.40 -16.28 4.07
CA ARG A 18 -10.23 -17.51 4.85
C ARG A 18 -11.39 -17.77 5.80
N GLU A 19 -12.51 -17.09 5.59
CA GLU A 19 -13.73 -17.20 6.41
C GLU A 19 -13.48 -17.11 7.92
N THR A 20 -12.46 -16.33 8.29
CA THR A 20 -12.00 -16.15 9.67
C THR A 20 -12.34 -14.73 10.13
N ARG A 21 -12.42 -14.50 11.44
CA ARG A 21 -12.65 -13.15 11.97
C ARG A 21 -11.34 -12.38 12.08
N TYR A 22 -11.42 -11.07 11.88
CA TYR A 22 -10.30 -10.16 12.13
C TYR A 22 -9.72 -10.31 13.55
N SER A 23 -10.58 -10.52 14.56
CA SER A 23 -10.17 -10.73 15.95
C SER A 23 -9.27 -11.95 16.13
N ASP A 24 -9.53 -12.99 15.35
CA ASP A 24 -8.86 -14.27 15.45
C ASP A 24 -7.53 -14.17 14.72
N LEU A 25 -7.54 -13.61 13.50
CA LEU A 25 -6.35 -13.32 12.69
C LEU A 25 -5.32 -12.44 13.44
N LYS A 26 -5.81 -11.51 14.27
CA LYS A 26 -4.97 -10.63 15.09
C LYS A 26 -4.24 -11.36 16.22
N LYS A 27 -4.75 -12.50 16.68
CA LYS A 27 -4.20 -13.28 17.80
C LYS A 27 -3.38 -14.50 17.35
N ILE A 28 -3.20 -14.70 16.05
CA ILE A 28 -2.49 -15.87 15.52
C ILE A 28 -0.98 -15.74 15.72
N ASP A 29 -0.36 -16.80 16.22
CA ASP A 29 1.08 -16.89 16.41
C ASP A 29 1.88 -16.80 15.11
N ARG A 30 3.15 -16.39 15.24
CA ARG A 30 4.13 -16.44 14.15
C ARG A 30 4.34 -17.90 13.74
N GLY A 31 3.93 -18.26 12.53
CA GLY A 31 3.97 -19.62 12.00
C GLY A 31 2.61 -20.02 11.43
N VAL A 32 1.56 -19.97 12.24
CA VAL A 32 0.20 -20.28 11.80
C VAL A 32 -0.36 -19.18 10.88
N ARG A 33 0.03 -17.91 11.09
CA ARG A 33 -0.43 -16.76 10.28
C ARG A 33 -0.24 -16.93 8.76
N ARG A 34 0.77 -17.69 8.32
CA ARG A 34 1.10 -17.94 6.90
C ARG A 34 0.03 -18.71 6.14
N HIS A 35 -0.82 -19.46 6.84
CA HIS A 35 -2.00 -20.09 6.23
C HIS A 35 -3.03 -19.05 5.78
N PHE A 36 -2.99 -17.86 6.37
CA PHE A 36 -3.92 -16.76 6.08
C PHE A 36 -3.30 -15.68 5.20
N HIS A 37 -2.06 -15.28 5.52
CA HIS A 37 -1.27 -14.30 4.78
C HIS A 37 0.23 -14.55 5.04
N ASP A 38 1.09 -14.43 4.01
CA ASP A 38 2.54 -14.63 4.19
C ASP A 38 3.15 -13.58 5.13
N ASP A 39 3.05 -12.30 4.75
CA ASP A 39 3.41 -11.13 5.55
C ASP A 39 2.63 -9.90 5.03
N ILE A 40 2.33 -8.94 5.91
CA ILE A 40 1.69 -7.67 5.53
C ILE A 40 2.61 -6.53 5.97
N THR A 41 3.16 -5.82 5.00
CA THR A 41 3.97 -4.62 5.23
C THR A 41 3.30 -3.43 4.57
N VAL A 42 3.19 -2.33 5.31
CA VAL A 42 2.62 -1.07 4.80
C VAL A 42 3.65 0.04 4.97
N ILE A 43 4.01 0.67 3.86
CA ILE A 43 4.86 1.86 3.81
C ILE A 43 3.96 3.04 3.42
N VAL A 44 4.01 4.13 4.20
CA VAL A 44 3.30 5.37 3.89
C VAL A 44 4.32 6.46 3.66
N LEU A 45 4.41 6.93 2.42
CA LEU A 45 5.25 8.04 2.02
C LEU A 45 4.39 9.30 1.87
N TYR A 46 4.78 10.37 2.54
CA TYR A 46 4.18 11.69 2.35
C TYR A 46 5.11 12.49 1.44
N LEU A 47 4.60 12.89 0.28
CA LEU A 47 5.33 13.68 -0.70
C LEU A 47 4.78 15.10 -0.73
N ASP A 48 5.66 16.08 -0.66
CA ASP A 48 5.30 17.47 -0.90
C ASP A 48 5.43 17.77 -2.39
N SER A 49 4.29 17.88 -3.06
CA SER A 49 4.22 18.21 -4.49
C SER A 49 4.84 19.56 -4.84
N ASN A 50 4.79 20.54 -3.93
CA ASN A 50 5.34 21.87 -4.18
C ASN A 50 6.86 21.86 -4.10
N PHE A 51 7.42 21.07 -3.19
CA PHE A 51 8.86 20.82 -3.12
C PHE A 51 9.34 20.06 -4.37
N LEU A 52 8.61 19.01 -4.78
CA LEU A 52 8.96 18.21 -5.95
C LEU A 52 8.83 18.99 -7.28
N ALA A 53 7.83 19.85 -7.42
CA ALA A 53 7.64 20.67 -8.62
C ALA A 53 8.73 21.76 -8.77
N ARG A 54 9.30 22.22 -7.67
CA ARG A 54 10.39 23.23 -7.65
C ARG A 54 11.79 22.60 -7.76
N ALA A 55 11.94 21.34 -7.38
CA ALA A 55 13.18 20.59 -7.58
C ALA A 55 13.36 20.30 -9.08
N ASN A 56 14.24 21.05 -9.73
CA ASN A 56 14.49 20.98 -11.17
C ASN A 56 14.80 19.54 -11.64
N SER A 57 14.14 19.12 -12.72
CA SER A 57 13.94 17.72 -13.12
C SER A 57 15.22 17.00 -13.58
N ARG A 58 15.96 16.41 -12.66
CA ARG A 58 16.62 15.13 -12.94
C ARG A 58 15.60 14.07 -12.55
N VAL A 59 15.03 13.41 -13.56
CA VAL A 59 14.00 12.38 -13.46
C VAL A 59 14.23 11.55 -12.18
N PRO A 60 13.24 11.44 -11.26
CA PRO A 60 13.45 10.68 -10.04
C PRO A 60 13.82 9.24 -10.43
N LEU A 61 14.83 8.67 -9.76
CA LEU A 61 15.28 7.28 -9.98
C LEU A 61 14.13 6.26 -9.86
N VAL A 62 13.00 6.65 -9.27
CA VAL A 62 11.80 5.84 -9.10
C VAL A 62 10.57 6.67 -9.49
N SER A 63 9.81 6.17 -10.48
CA SER A 63 8.49 6.70 -10.86
C SER A 63 7.39 5.89 -10.16
N ILE A 64 6.46 6.58 -9.48
CA ILE A 64 5.32 5.95 -8.80
C ILE A 64 4.05 6.36 -9.54
N LYS A 65 3.45 5.43 -10.28
CA LYS A 65 2.10 5.60 -10.86
C LYS A 65 1.07 5.20 -9.80
N GLY A 66 0.22 6.13 -9.36
CA GLY A 66 -0.88 5.81 -8.46
C GLY A 66 -1.97 5.00 -9.17
N GLY A 67 -2.53 3.99 -8.49
CA GLY A 67 -3.66 3.18 -8.98
C GLY A 67 -5.04 3.82 -8.72
N GLY A 68 -5.15 5.14 -8.87
CA GLY A 68 -6.42 5.84 -8.71
C GLY A 68 -7.21 5.76 -10.01
N GLU A 69 -8.30 4.99 -10.03
CA GLU A 69 -9.31 5.07 -11.07
C GLU A 69 -10.01 6.43 -10.95
N ASN A 70 -9.48 7.47 -11.58
CA ASN A 70 -10.18 8.68 -12.00
C ASN A 70 -9.37 9.37 -13.08
N GLY A 71 -9.92 9.35 -14.30
CA GLY A 71 -9.22 9.71 -15.52
C GLY A 71 -8.82 11.18 -15.59
N TYR A 72 -7.52 11.43 -15.61
CA TYR A 72 -6.85 12.28 -16.60
C TYR A 72 -5.49 11.63 -16.87
N GLY A 73 -5.30 11.18 -18.12
CA GLY A 73 -4.13 10.43 -18.53
C GLY A 73 -2.85 11.27 -18.37
N ILE A 74 -1.92 10.78 -17.56
CA ILE A 74 -0.52 11.20 -17.65
C ILE A 74 0.17 10.15 -18.51
N GLY A 75 0.36 10.47 -19.79
CA GLY A 75 1.12 9.69 -20.74
C GLY A 75 2.54 9.48 -20.23
N ILE A 76 3.03 8.25 -20.34
CA ILE A 76 4.44 7.94 -20.19
C ILE A 76 5.11 8.49 -21.46
N ILE A 77 6.09 9.38 -21.30
CA ILE A 77 7.09 9.60 -22.34
C ILE A 77 8.06 8.44 -22.23
N ASP A 78 8.02 7.52 -23.19
CA ASP A 78 9.08 6.53 -23.36
C ASP A 78 10.36 7.26 -23.79
N ALA A 79 11.49 6.77 -23.27
CA ALA A 79 12.83 7.27 -23.57
C ALA A 79 13.24 6.99 -25.03
#